data_AF-A0A450X5X4-F1
#
_entry.id   AF-A0A450X5X4-F1
#
_cell.length_a   1.000
_cell.length_b   1.000
_cell.length_c   1.000
_cell.angle_alpha   90.00
_cell.angle_beta   90.00
_cell.angle_gamma   90.00
#
_symmetry.space_group_name_H-M   'P 1'
#
loop_
_entity.id
_entity.type
_entity.pdbx_description
1 polymer ?
#
loop_
_entity_poly.entity_id
_entity_poly.type
_entity_poly.pdbx_seq_one_letter_code
_entity_poly.pdbx_strand_id
1 'polypeptide(L)'
;MNKGNFRFASEARALATTREAAMQGDKLSILEYFIAPYCSGVTHSMFADVHYLQPGQYLEISRAGVTSAFWGDYNPHPAANAPPPDLRPLLENAVQRSMISDVPVGYLLSGGMDSALVTRLGYRHTGKGNAYTIDIHGRDRFAENRESLWAVADDVPYAVRAARALKVPHYLVPIDRLRDSRHIEEAALANELIPVLEEETALHRLYERAARDQKTIAVGEVADETHYGYHFLLNRKTSASMKNIMDALFYNSIVHGAGIHDPVEYFARKYEEKIEQGGYRFGRSRAENMLAANYFWIKFILPRLLHNNDLHSMHFSLEVRVPFADTELLGAAAQVHPSIAFRDEGAAFRGNRVKRWLRHCTKGLLPEEIRLRKKSPTPFPRYVSGIYKRELKAILRRGGEEFYEEFLDVPRLTALCDETLDENQTAFIFRCIAFYYWVRRHRITGFA
;
A
#
# COMPACT_ATOMS: atom_id res chain seq x y z
N MET A 1 14.87 19.16 -28.16
CA MET A 1 14.41 19.88 -26.95
C MET A 1 13.93 21.26 -27.39
N ASN A 2 12.63 21.52 -27.33
CA ASN A 2 12.11 22.87 -27.55
C ASN A 2 12.67 23.80 -26.47
N LYS A 3 13.27 24.93 -26.87
CA LYS A 3 13.75 25.95 -25.95
C LYS A 3 12.55 26.47 -25.12
N GLY A 4 12.58 26.29 -23.79
CA GLY A 4 11.91 27.21 -22.85
C GLY A 4 10.73 26.72 -22.00
N ASN A 5 10.20 25.50 -22.18
CA ASN A 5 9.01 25.08 -21.43
C ASN A 5 9.30 23.93 -20.46
N PHE A 6 9.35 24.24 -19.16
CA PHE A 6 9.31 23.25 -18.08
C PHE A 6 7.89 23.20 -17.51
N ARG A 7 7.36 21.98 -17.30
CA ARG A 7 6.03 21.77 -16.70
C ARG A 7 6.20 20.83 -15.51
N PHE A 8 5.58 21.20 -14.39
CA PHE A 8 5.59 20.44 -13.16
C PHE A 8 4.19 20.49 -12.54
N ALA A 9 3.72 19.34 -12.09
CA ALA A 9 2.46 19.19 -11.39
C ALA A 9 2.58 18.03 -10.41
N SER A 10 1.78 18.06 -9.35
CA SER A 10 1.62 16.93 -8.43
C SER A 10 0.88 15.76 -9.07
N GLU A 11 0.22 16.00 -10.20
CA GLU A 11 -0.57 15.00 -10.92
C GLU A 11 -0.30 15.04 -12.44
N ALA A 12 0.04 13.90 -13.03
CA ALA A 12 0.25 13.70 -14.46
C ALA A 12 -0.94 14.14 -15.32
N ARG A 13 -2.18 13.96 -14.84
CA ARG A 13 -3.39 14.40 -15.58
C ARG A 13 -3.45 15.91 -15.80
N ALA A 14 -2.89 16.71 -14.88
CA ALA A 14 -2.81 18.15 -15.06
C ALA A 14 -1.88 18.50 -16.24
N LEU A 15 -0.78 17.77 -16.37
CA LEU A 15 0.14 17.94 -17.50
C LEU A 15 -0.52 17.58 -18.84
N ALA A 16 -1.35 16.52 -18.87
CA ALA A 16 -2.06 16.08 -20.07
C ALA A 16 -2.94 17.18 -20.69
N THR A 17 -3.54 18.06 -19.88
CA THR A 17 -4.38 19.18 -20.38
C THR A 17 -3.60 20.23 -21.16
N THR A 18 -2.27 20.25 -21.04
CA THR A 18 -1.39 21.24 -21.67
C THR A 18 -0.70 20.73 -22.93
N ARG A 19 -1.00 19.48 -23.34
CA ARG A 19 -0.37 18.80 -24.46
C ARG A 19 -1.31 18.79 -25.68
N GLU A 20 -0.74 18.94 -26.86
CA GLU A 20 -1.46 18.75 -28.12
C GLU A 20 -1.58 17.26 -28.48
N ALA A 21 -0.56 16.47 -28.14
CA ALA A 21 -0.53 15.02 -28.38
C ALA A 21 -1.26 14.25 -27.27
N ALA A 22 -1.90 13.14 -27.66
CA ALA A 22 -2.51 12.20 -26.73
C ALA A 22 -1.46 11.54 -25.82
N MET A 23 -1.89 11.14 -24.62
CA MET A 23 -1.02 10.44 -23.67
C MET A 23 -0.83 8.98 -24.09
N GLN A 24 0.39 8.48 -23.97
CA GLN A 24 0.72 7.06 -24.12
C GLN A 24 1.05 6.46 -22.76
N GLY A 25 0.67 5.19 -22.57
CA GLY A 25 1.07 4.42 -21.39
C GLY A 25 2.53 4.02 -21.49
N ASP A 26 3.25 4.03 -20.37
CA ASP A 26 4.61 3.49 -20.32
C ASP A 26 4.56 1.97 -20.31
N LYS A 27 5.06 1.34 -21.36
CA LYS A 27 4.88 -0.11 -21.57
C LYS A 27 5.49 -0.93 -20.44
N LEU A 28 6.65 -0.53 -19.92
CA LEU A 28 7.33 -1.27 -18.88
C LEU A 28 6.61 -1.12 -17.52
N SER A 29 6.10 0.06 -17.20
CA SER A 29 5.36 0.33 -15.96
C SER A 29 4.00 -0.37 -15.95
N ILE A 30 3.34 -0.48 -17.11
CA ILE A 30 2.10 -1.26 -17.24
C ILE A 30 2.39 -2.77 -17.12
N LEU A 31 3.48 -3.28 -17.70
CA LEU A 31 3.86 -4.68 -17.46
C LEU A 31 4.20 -4.92 -15.98
N GLU A 32 4.94 -3.99 -15.35
CA GLU A 32 5.25 -4.02 -13.92
C GLU A 32 3.97 -4.05 -13.06
N TYR A 33 2.91 -3.35 -13.48
CA TYR A 33 1.63 -3.36 -12.79
C TYR A 33 0.99 -4.76 -12.75
N PHE A 34 1.18 -5.60 -13.77
CA PHE A 34 0.65 -6.96 -13.75
C PHE A 34 1.54 -7.97 -13.02
N ILE A 35 2.85 -7.70 -12.89
CA ILE A 35 3.83 -8.60 -12.24
C ILE A 35 4.09 -8.26 -10.77
N ALA A 36 4.32 -6.98 -10.49
CA ALA A 36 4.69 -6.42 -9.18
C ALA A 36 3.83 -5.17 -8.93
N PRO A 37 2.53 -5.32 -8.70
CA PRO A 37 1.53 -4.27 -8.89
C PRO A 37 1.76 -3.03 -8.01
N TYR A 38 2.20 -3.22 -6.77
CA TYR A 38 2.50 -2.14 -5.84
C TYR A 38 3.80 -1.38 -6.14
N CYS A 39 4.68 -1.93 -6.98
CA CYS A 39 5.92 -1.29 -7.37
C CYS A 39 5.78 -0.41 -8.62
N SER A 40 4.74 -0.68 -9.40
CA SER A 40 4.42 0.09 -10.60
C SER A 40 4.03 1.52 -10.25
N GLY A 41 4.46 2.46 -11.08
CA GLY A 41 4.17 3.88 -10.86
C GLY A 41 4.94 4.50 -9.69
N VAL A 42 6.08 3.90 -9.27
CA VAL A 42 6.91 4.43 -8.17
C VAL A 42 8.17 5.12 -8.72
N THR A 43 9.01 4.36 -9.42
CA THR A 43 10.27 4.91 -9.97
C THR A 43 10.08 5.52 -11.35
N HIS A 44 9.10 5.03 -12.10
CA HIS A 44 8.73 5.46 -13.44
C HIS A 44 7.22 5.73 -13.46
N SER A 45 6.81 6.65 -14.31
CA SER A 45 5.41 7.00 -14.47
C SER A 45 4.65 5.92 -15.23
N MET A 46 3.33 5.84 -14.99
CA MET A 46 2.42 5.05 -15.83
C MET A 46 2.29 5.60 -17.25
N PHE A 47 2.82 6.80 -17.50
CA PHE A 47 2.78 7.51 -18.78
C PHE A 47 4.20 7.71 -19.34
N ALA A 48 4.43 7.32 -20.60
CA ALA A 48 5.77 7.23 -21.20
C ALA A 48 6.60 8.53 -21.16
N ASP A 49 5.94 9.69 -21.33
CA ASP A 49 6.61 11.00 -21.38
C ASP A 49 6.47 11.82 -20.09
N VAL A 50 6.14 11.18 -18.97
CA VAL A 50 6.04 11.84 -17.67
C VAL A 50 7.12 11.25 -16.76
N HIS A 51 7.88 12.12 -16.12
CA HIS A 51 8.94 11.70 -15.21
C HIS A 51 8.64 12.19 -13.80
N TYR A 52 8.85 11.30 -12.82
CA TYR A 52 8.64 11.64 -11.41
C TYR A 52 9.90 12.23 -10.80
N LEU A 53 9.72 13.32 -10.06
CA LEU A 53 10.69 13.75 -9.07
C LEU A 53 10.57 12.81 -7.86
N GLN A 54 11.63 12.05 -7.56
CA GLN A 54 11.57 11.03 -6.53
C GLN A 54 11.50 11.64 -5.12
N PRO A 55 10.90 10.95 -4.13
CA PRO A 55 10.92 11.40 -2.74
C PRO A 55 12.35 11.66 -2.25
N GLY A 56 12.56 12.78 -1.55
CA GLY A 56 13.90 13.16 -1.08
C GLY A 56 14.84 13.70 -2.17
N GLN A 57 14.34 13.92 -3.39
CA GLN A 57 15.08 14.53 -4.49
C GLN A 57 14.64 15.99 -4.72
N TYR A 58 15.57 16.84 -5.15
CA TYR A 58 15.26 18.17 -5.67
C TYR A 58 15.72 18.30 -7.12
N LEU A 59 15.09 19.23 -7.86
CA LEU A 59 15.48 19.64 -9.21
C LEU A 59 16.07 21.04 -9.17
N GLU A 60 17.20 21.24 -9.82
CA GLU A 60 17.73 22.56 -10.14
C GLU A 60 17.55 22.83 -11.63
N ILE A 61 16.90 23.95 -11.94
CA ILE A 61 16.61 24.37 -13.31
C ILE A 61 17.33 25.68 -13.56
N SER A 62 18.27 25.68 -14.50
CA SER A 62 19.04 26.86 -14.87
C SER A 62 19.16 26.99 -16.39
N ARG A 63 19.79 28.07 -16.85
CA ARG A 63 20.13 28.23 -18.27
C ARG A 63 21.12 27.17 -18.77
N ALA A 64 21.85 26.51 -17.86
CA ALA A 64 22.78 25.44 -18.18
C ALA A 64 22.09 24.07 -18.36
N GLY A 65 20.83 23.93 -17.91
CA GLY A 65 20.06 22.71 -18.03
C GLY A 65 19.26 22.38 -16.77
N VAL A 66 18.79 21.14 -16.70
CA VAL A 66 18.09 20.57 -15.54
C VAL A 66 19.00 19.53 -14.89
N THR A 67 19.24 19.67 -13.60
CA THR A 67 19.96 18.68 -12.80
C THR A 67 19.08 18.23 -11.63
N SER A 68 19.40 17.09 -11.04
CA SER A 68 18.69 16.57 -9.87
C SER A 68 19.66 15.94 -8.89
N ALA A 69 19.35 16.03 -7.61
CA ALA A 69 20.12 15.38 -6.55
C ALA A 69 19.22 15.01 -5.37
N PHE A 70 19.61 13.95 -4.65
CA PHE A 70 18.96 13.58 -3.40
C PHE A 70 19.47 14.46 -2.27
N TRP A 71 18.56 15.00 -1.47
CA TRP A 71 18.87 15.72 -0.22
C TRP A 71 18.61 14.86 1.02
N GLY A 72 17.79 13.80 0.90
CA GLY A 72 17.54 12.86 1.98
C GLY A 72 17.08 11.51 1.44
N ASP A 73 17.51 10.43 2.08
CA ASP A 73 17.08 9.07 1.75
C ASP A 73 16.97 8.21 3.01
N TYR A 74 15.77 7.66 3.26
CA TYR A 74 15.56 6.76 4.39
C TYR A 74 16.06 5.35 4.02
N ASN A 75 17.29 5.02 4.41
CA ASN A 75 17.93 3.74 4.14
C ASN A 75 18.47 3.10 5.46
N PRO A 76 17.65 2.31 6.18
CA PRO A 76 17.97 1.89 7.54
C PRO A 76 18.98 0.73 7.61
N HIS A 77 20.20 1.00 8.07
CA HIS A 77 21.25 -0.02 8.30
C HIS A 77 21.44 -0.34 9.81
N PRO A 78 20.51 -1.06 10.46
CA PRO A 78 20.60 -1.32 11.89
C PRO A 78 21.79 -2.22 12.22
N ALA A 79 22.62 -1.82 13.18
CA ALA A 79 23.70 -2.66 13.69
C ALA A 79 23.14 -3.79 14.57
N ALA A 80 23.57 -5.02 14.34
CA ALA A 80 23.05 -6.21 15.05
C ALA A 80 23.20 -6.16 16.58
N ASN A 81 24.24 -5.46 17.08
CA ASN A 81 24.59 -5.39 18.51
C ASN A 81 24.25 -4.05 19.16
N ALA A 82 23.62 -3.10 18.45
CA ALA A 82 23.24 -1.82 19.04
C ALA A 82 22.01 -2.00 19.95
N PRO A 83 21.97 -1.35 21.13
CA PRO A 83 20.77 -1.33 21.94
C PRO A 83 19.65 -0.59 21.17
N PRO A 84 18.45 -1.18 21.06
CA PRO A 84 17.36 -0.55 20.32
C PRO A 84 16.83 0.67 21.10
N PRO A 85 16.53 1.80 20.44
CA PRO A 85 16.04 3.00 21.10
C PRO A 85 14.63 2.78 21.67
N ASP A 86 14.26 3.50 22.74
CA ASP A 86 12.88 3.52 23.20
C ASP A 86 12.01 4.33 22.24
N LEU A 87 11.10 3.63 21.55
CA LEU A 87 10.22 4.23 20.54
C LEU A 87 9.04 4.99 21.16
N ARG A 88 8.72 4.76 22.43
CA ARG A 88 7.52 5.33 23.03
C ARG A 88 7.50 6.86 23.05
N PRO A 89 8.49 7.57 23.62
CA PRO A 89 8.46 9.04 23.66
C PRO A 89 8.45 9.63 22.24
N LEU A 90 9.15 9.00 21.30
CA LEU A 90 9.20 9.44 19.90
C LEU A 90 7.86 9.28 19.20
N LEU A 91 7.16 8.16 19.42
CA LEU A 91 5.80 7.96 18.91
C LEU A 91 4.81 8.92 19.56
N GLU A 92 4.91 9.17 20.87
CA GLU A 92 4.07 10.16 21.56
C GLU A 92 4.26 11.56 20.96
N ASN A 93 5.51 11.98 20.72
CA ASN A 93 5.84 13.26 20.11
C ASN A 93 5.37 13.35 18.64
N ALA A 94 5.61 12.30 17.85
CA ALA A 94 5.20 12.23 16.44
C ALA A 94 3.68 12.36 16.28
N VAL A 95 2.91 11.67 17.14
CA VAL A 95 1.45 11.80 17.15
C VAL A 95 1.05 13.20 17.57
N GLN A 96 1.64 13.77 18.63
CA GLN A 96 1.32 15.13 19.07
C GLN A 96 1.56 16.18 17.97
N ARG A 97 2.70 16.12 17.27
CA ARG A 97 3.00 16.99 16.13
C ARG A 97 1.95 16.87 15.02
N SER A 98 1.50 15.65 14.76
CA SER A 98 0.45 15.38 13.77
C SER A 98 -0.94 15.85 14.18
N MET A 99 -1.15 16.21 15.45
CA MET A 99 -2.44 16.72 15.95
C MET A 99 -2.59 18.24 15.87
N ILE A 100 -1.54 18.98 15.45
CA ILE A 100 -1.59 20.44 15.32
C ILE A 100 -2.51 20.81 14.16
N SER A 101 -3.72 21.26 14.47
CA SER A 101 -4.74 21.64 13.47
C SER A 101 -5.77 22.60 14.07
N ASP A 102 -6.33 23.49 13.23
CA ASP A 102 -7.44 24.37 13.59
C ASP A 102 -8.79 23.63 13.70
N VAL A 103 -8.87 22.41 13.18
CA VAL A 103 -10.04 21.54 13.23
C VAL A 103 -9.75 20.26 14.03
N PRO A 104 -10.77 19.57 14.55
CA PRO A 104 -10.58 18.22 15.08
C PRO A 104 -9.90 17.29 14.06
N VAL A 105 -8.94 16.51 14.53
CA VAL A 105 -8.26 15.47 13.75
C VAL A 105 -9.00 14.16 13.96
N GLY A 106 -9.55 13.59 12.88
CA GLY A 106 -10.15 12.25 12.91
C GLY A 106 -9.11 11.15 12.95
N TYR A 107 -9.55 9.90 13.10
CA TYR A 107 -8.67 8.73 13.13
C TYR A 107 -9.22 7.63 12.23
N LEU A 108 -8.38 7.07 11.36
CA LEU A 108 -8.67 5.76 10.80
C LEU A 108 -8.31 4.71 11.83
N LEU A 109 -9.32 3.98 12.29
CA LEU A 109 -9.19 2.95 13.31
C LEU A 109 -9.41 1.59 12.68
N SER A 110 -8.36 0.78 12.67
CA SER A 110 -8.46 -0.65 12.43
C SER A 110 -8.42 -1.37 13.78
N GLY A 111 -8.68 -2.66 13.79
CA GLY A 111 -8.49 -3.53 14.95
C GLY A 111 -7.04 -3.92 15.18
N GLY A 112 -6.09 -3.33 14.44
CA GLY A 112 -4.65 -3.45 14.63
C GLY A 112 -4.10 -2.49 15.70
N MET A 113 -2.85 -2.71 16.11
CA MET A 113 -2.23 -1.87 17.15
C MET A 113 -1.84 -0.47 16.64
N ASP A 114 -1.50 -0.33 15.36
CA ASP A 114 -0.85 0.88 14.86
C ASP A 114 -1.82 2.07 14.83
N SER A 115 -2.97 1.86 14.18
CA SER A 115 -4.09 2.80 14.19
C SER A 115 -4.65 3.03 15.61
N ALA A 116 -4.71 1.99 16.44
CA ALA A 116 -5.14 2.12 17.83
C ALA A 116 -4.16 2.96 18.67
N LEU A 117 -2.84 2.86 18.45
CA LEU A 117 -1.83 3.69 19.12
C LEU A 117 -1.97 5.15 18.70
N VAL A 118 -2.10 5.42 17.40
CA VAL A 118 -2.33 6.78 16.87
C VAL A 118 -3.62 7.35 17.47
N THR A 119 -4.71 6.59 17.45
CA THR A 119 -6.00 7.00 18.03
C THR A 119 -5.89 7.26 19.53
N ARG A 120 -5.25 6.36 20.30
CA ARG A 120 -5.05 6.50 21.75
C ARG A 120 -4.31 7.77 22.09
N LEU A 121 -3.17 8.00 21.42
CA LEU A 121 -2.26 9.09 21.72
C LEU A 121 -2.83 10.43 21.26
N GLY A 122 -3.40 10.47 20.05
CA GLY A 122 -4.03 11.66 19.48
C GLY A 122 -5.26 12.08 20.28
N TYR A 123 -6.17 11.15 20.57
CA TYR A 123 -7.39 11.48 21.33
C TYR A 123 -7.08 11.84 22.79
N ARG A 124 -6.05 11.23 23.40
CA ARG A 124 -5.57 11.65 24.73
C ARG A 124 -5.03 13.08 24.73
N HIS A 125 -4.40 13.50 23.63
CA HIS A 125 -3.81 14.84 23.50
C HIS A 125 -4.88 15.91 23.22
N THR A 126 -5.85 15.62 22.36
CA THR A 126 -6.81 16.62 21.87
C THR A 126 -8.20 16.53 22.50
N GLY A 127 -8.62 15.35 22.95
CA GLY A 127 -9.99 15.07 23.39
C GLY A 127 -11.05 15.21 22.29
N LYS A 128 -10.63 15.26 21.01
CA LYS A 128 -11.49 15.59 19.87
C LYS A 128 -11.25 14.64 18.69
N GLY A 129 -12.19 14.64 17.76
CA GLY A 129 -12.16 13.83 16.55
C GLY A 129 -12.95 12.53 16.67
N ASN A 130 -13.32 11.98 15.52
CA ASN A 130 -14.02 10.71 15.42
C ASN A 130 -13.10 9.62 14.85
N ALA A 131 -13.31 8.38 15.26
CA ALA A 131 -12.71 7.20 14.67
C ALA A 131 -13.61 6.58 13.60
N TYR A 132 -13.01 6.04 12.53
CA TYR A 132 -13.73 5.40 11.43
C TYR A 132 -13.14 4.03 11.12
N THR A 133 -13.99 3.03 10.91
CA THR A 133 -13.59 1.66 10.56
C THR A 133 -14.43 1.14 9.40
N ILE A 134 -13.78 0.48 8.45
CA ILE A 134 -14.47 -0.28 7.39
C ILE A 134 -15.27 -1.41 8.01
N ASP A 135 -16.54 -1.52 7.63
CA ASP A 135 -17.44 -2.58 8.06
C ASP A 135 -17.87 -3.44 6.88
N ILE A 136 -17.55 -4.74 6.98
CA ILE A 136 -18.03 -5.76 6.06
C ILE A 136 -19.12 -6.51 6.81
N HIS A 137 -20.37 -6.07 6.65
CA HIS A 137 -21.50 -6.76 7.25
C HIS A 137 -21.70 -8.16 6.62
N GLY A 138 -22.23 -9.11 7.40
CA GLY A 138 -22.88 -10.32 6.86
C GLY A 138 -22.25 -11.67 7.26
N ARG A 139 -22.73 -12.74 6.59
CA ARG A 139 -22.32 -14.15 6.75
C ARG A 139 -20.92 -14.47 6.18
N ASP A 140 -20.24 -13.45 5.63
CA ASP A 140 -18.92 -13.54 5.00
C ASP A 140 -17.78 -13.10 5.91
N ARG A 141 -18.04 -13.01 7.23
CA ARG A 141 -16.98 -12.86 8.23
C ARG A 141 -15.93 -13.95 7.99
N PHE A 142 -14.66 -13.55 7.96
CA PHE A 142 -13.54 -14.48 7.85
C PHE A 142 -13.80 -15.68 8.76
N ALA A 143 -13.89 -16.87 8.17
CA ALA A 143 -13.78 -18.08 8.97
C ALA A 143 -12.40 -18.02 9.65
N GLU A 144 -12.37 -17.93 10.97
CA GLU A 144 -11.15 -18.16 11.74
C GLU A 144 -10.63 -19.54 11.29
N ASN A 145 -9.42 -19.59 10.71
CA ASN A 145 -8.72 -20.78 10.14
C ASN A 145 -8.69 -20.95 8.61
N ARG A 146 -8.24 -19.95 7.84
CA ARG A 146 -7.50 -20.22 6.58
C ARG A 146 -6.10 -19.64 6.63
N GLU A 147 -5.13 -20.37 6.07
CA GLU A 147 -3.75 -19.92 5.86
C GLU A 147 -3.71 -18.87 4.74
N SER A 148 -4.25 -17.66 4.96
CA SER A 148 -3.94 -16.51 4.09
C SER A 148 -2.62 -15.88 4.55
N LEU A 149 -1.73 -15.57 3.60
CA LEU A 149 -0.54 -14.75 3.86
C LEU A 149 -0.91 -13.31 4.22
N TRP A 150 -2.14 -12.91 3.87
CA TRP A 150 -2.67 -11.57 4.07
C TRP A 150 -3.66 -11.57 5.25
N ALA A 151 -4.90 -12.02 5.08
CA ALA A 151 -6.00 -11.77 6.02
C ALA A 151 -6.34 -12.95 6.95
N VAL A 152 -6.21 -12.74 8.27
CA VAL A 152 -6.30 -13.83 9.27
C VAL A 152 -7.44 -13.66 10.28
N ALA A 153 -8.13 -12.51 10.31
CA ALA A 153 -9.25 -12.28 11.23
C ALA A 153 -10.15 -11.11 10.78
N ASP A 154 -11.41 -11.12 11.23
CA ASP A 154 -12.33 -9.99 11.14
C ASP A 154 -11.84 -8.82 12.01
N ASP A 155 -11.72 -7.65 11.42
CA ASP A 155 -11.13 -6.49 12.05
C ASP A 155 -12.13 -5.68 12.90
N VAL A 156 -13.41 -5.72 12.52
CA VAL A 156 -14.47 -4.89 13.12
C VAL A 156 -14.64 -5.13 14.62
N PRO A 157 -14.72 -6.38 15.14
CA PRO A 157 -14.91 -6.61 16.57
C PRO A 157 -13.80 -6.02 17.43
N TYR A 158 -12.57 -6.01 16.93
CA TYR A 158 -11.41 -5.47 17.64
C TYR A 158 -11.36 -3.95 17.56
N ALA A 159 -11.68 -3.36 16.40
CA ALA A 159 -11.79 -1.91 16.26
C ALA A 159 -12.88 -1.34 17.20
N VAL A 160 -14.04 -2.00 17.29
CA VAL A 160 -15.11 -1.63 18.22
C VAL A 160 -14.66 -1.74 19.68
N ARG A 161 -13.93 -2.81 20.05
CA ARG A 161 -13.35 -2.92 21.41
C ARG A 161 -12.31 -1.82 21.67
N ALA A 162 -11.46 -1.51 20.69
CA ALA A 162 -10.49 -0.43 20.77
C ALA A 162 -11.22 0.89 21.05
N ALA A 163 -12.16 1.26 20.19
CA ALA A 163 -12.90 2.50 20.32
C ALA A 163 -13.58 2.64 21.70
N ARG A 164 -14.23 1.57 22.18
CA ARG A 164 -14.86 1.54 23.51
C ARG A 164 -13.86 1.73 24.64
N ALA A 165 -12.73 1.02 24.60
CA ALA A 165 -11.69 1.16 25.61
C ALA A 165 -11.05 2.55 25.61
N LEU A 166 -10.92 3.15 24.42
CA LEU A 166 -10.37 4.50 24.22
C LEU A 166 -11.38 5.61 24.49
N LYS A 167 -12.68 5.29 24.57
CA LYS A 167 -13.80 6.24 24.71
C LYS A 167 -13.82 7.31 23.61
N VAL A 168 -13.50 6.91 22.38
CA VAL A 168 -13.54 7.76 21.18
C VAL A 168 -14.86 7.54 20.43
N PRO A 169 -15.52 8.60 19.92
CA PRO A 169 -16.66 8.44 19.02
C PRO A 169 -16.25 7.60 17.81
N HIS A 170 -17.05 6.60 17.43
CA HIS A 170 -16.65 5.61 16.44
C HIS A 170 -17.76 5.32 15.44
N TYR A 171 -17.43 5.40 14.16
CA TYR A 171 -18.32 5.10 13.05
C TYR A 171 -17.84 3.87 12.30
N LEU A 172 -18.76 2.92 12.15
CA LEU A 172 -18.62 1.81 11.22
C LEU A 172 -19.10 2.26 9.84
N VAL A 173 -18.29 2.00 8.80
CA VAL A 173 -18.53 2.44 7.43
C VAL A 173 -18.79 1.22 6.55
N PRO A 174 -20.05 0.92 6.23
CA PRO A 174 -20.38 -0.28 5.46
C PRO A 174 -19.84 -0.20 4.02
N ILE A 175 -19.07 -1.20 3.61
CA ILE A 175 -18.58 -1.37 2.23
C ILE A 175 -19.33 -2.47 1.47
N ASP A 176 -20.29 -3.12 2.11
CA ASP A 176 -21.02 -4.30 1.61
C ASP A 176 -22.18 -3.98 0.65
N ARG A 177 -22.39 -2.69 0.32
CA ARG A 177 -23.47 -2.26 -0.61
C ARG A 177 -23.06 -2.25 -2.08
N LEU A 178 -21.89 -2.80 -2.41
CA LEU A 178 -21.40 -2.89 -3.78
C LEU A 178 -22.23 -3.93 -4.55
N ARG A 179 -23.17 -3.46 -5.37
CA ARG A 179 -24.02 -4.31 -6.23
C ARG A 179 -23.45 -4.48 -7.64
N ASP A 180 -22.45 -3.68 -7.97
CA ASP A 180 -21.79 -3.62 -9.27
C ASP A 180 -20.32 -3.19 -9.08
N SER A 181 -19.62 -2.99 -10.18
CA SER A 181 -18.19 -2.67 -10.28
C SER A 181 -17.88 -1.17 -10.26
N ARG A 182 -18.88 -0.28 -10.08
CA ARG A 182 -18.70 1.18 -10.19
C ARG A 182 -17.71 1.75 -9.19
N HIS A 183 -17.52 1.09 -8.04
CA HIS A 183 -16.50 1.49 -7.07
C HIS A 183 -15.08 1.35 -7.61
N ILE A 184 -14.84 0.44 -8.56
CA ILE A 184 -13.55 0.33 -9.24
C ILE A 184 -13.36 1.53 -10.16
N GLU A 185 -14.39 1.89 -10.92
CA GLU A 185 -14.38 3.06 -11.79
C GLU A 185 -14.14 4.34 -10.96
N GLU A 186 -14.89 4.56 -9.89
CA GLU A 186 -14.72 5.71 -8.99
C GLU A 186 -13.31 5.78 -8.38
N ALA A 187 -12.78 4.66 -7.89
CA ALA A 187 -11.41 4.61 -7.37
C ALA A 187 -10.37 4.93 -8.45
N ALA A 188 -10.57 4.43 -9.68
CA ALA A 188 -9.73 4.74 -10.83
C ALA A 188 -9.88 6.19 -11.34
N LEU A 189 -10.98 6.88 -11.00
CA LEU A 189 -11.12 8.32 -11.25
C LEU A 189 -10.29 9.17 -10.26
N ALA A 190 -10.14 8.70 -9.03
CA ALA A 190 -9.38 9.37 -7.99
C ALA A 190 -7.87 9.13 -8.15
N ASN A 191 -7.46 7.91 -8.51
CA ASN A 191 -6.07 7.50 -8.63
C ASN A 191 -5.57 7.64 -10.08
N GLU A 192 -4.55 8.48 -10.32
CA GLU A 192 -3.94 8.58 -11.66
C GLU A 192 -2.94 7.45 -11.94
N LEU A 193 -2.55 6.72 -10.90
CA LEU A 193 -2.02 5.37 -11.04
C LEU A 193 -3.19 4.38 -11.09
N ILE A 194 -2.93 3.16 -11.55
CA ILE A 194 -3.98 2.14 -11.65
C ILE A 194 -4.18 1.47 -10.28
N PRO A 195 -5.38 1.49 -9.66
CA PRO A 195 -5.64 0.82 -8.38
C PRO A 195 -5.20 -0.65 -8.37
N VAL A 196 -4.54 -1.11 -7.32
CA VAL A 196 -3.86 -2.41 -7.25
C VAL A 196 -4.71 -3.51 -6.62
N LEU A 197 -5.41 -3.18 -5.53
CA LEU A 197 -6.27 -4.10 -4.79
C LEU A 197 -7.60 -3.45 -4.44
N GLU A 198 -8.57 -4.30 -4.15
CA GLU A 198 -9.89 -3.92 -3.73
C GLU A 198 -9.92 -3.09 -2.43
N GLU A 199 -8.90 -3.26 -1.58
CA GLU A 199 -8.69 -2.46 -0.37
C GLU A 199 -8.73 -0.95 -0.67
N GLU A 200 -8.19 -0.51 -1.81
CA GLU A 200 -8.20 0.90 -2.21
C GLU A 200 -9.63 1.44 -2.37
N THR A 201 -10.55 0.61 -2.86
CA THR A 201 -11.97 1.00 -3.00
C THR A 201 -12.67 1.10 -1.64
N ALA A 202 -12.31 0.23 -0.69
CA ALA A 202 -12.81 0.28 0.67
C ALA A 202 -12.29 1.53 1.41
N LEU A 203 -11.00 1.84 1.24
CA LEU A 203 -10.38 3.04 1.78
C LEU A 203 -10.99 4.31 1.17
N HIS A 204 -11.25 4.33 -0.14
CA HIS A 204 -11.91 5.45 -0.79
C HIS A 204 -13.28 5.75 -0.17
N ARG A 205 -14.11 4.73 0.09
CA ARG A 205 -15.40 4.89 0.79
C ARG A 205 -15.25 5.31 2.25
N LEU A 206 -14.20 4.84 2.93
CA LEU A 206 -13.88 5.24 4.29
C LEU A 206 -13.54 6.74 4.35
N TYR A 207 -12.73 7.23 3.42
CA TYR A 207 -12.41 8.65 3.28
C TYR A 207 -13.63 9.49 2.91
N GLU A 208 -14.47 9.02 1.97
CA GLU A 208 -15.74 9.69 1.62
C GLU A 208 -16.59 9.93 2.87
N ARG A 209 -16.73 8.90 3.72
CA ARG A 209 -17.49 9.03 4.96
C ARG A 209 -16.82 9.98 5.95
N ALA A 210 -15.51 9.86 6.16
CA ALA A 210 -14.80 10.69 7.13
C ALA A 210 -14.77 12.17 6.74
N ALA A 211 -14.70 12.48 5.44
CA ALA A 211 -14.68 13.86 4.93
C ALA A 211 -15.98 14.65 5.19
N ARG A 212 -17.08 13.97 5.55
CA ARG A 212 -18.36 14.62 5.89
C ARG A 212 -18.28 15.44 7.18
N ASP A 213 -17.43 15.03 8.11
CA ASP A 213 -17.31 15.62 9.45
C ASP A 213 -15.86 15.81 9.93
N GLN A 214 -14.86 15.54 9.08
CA GLN A 214 -13.44 15.85 9.29
C GLN A 214 -12.85 16.60 8.10
N LYS A 215 -11.80 17.40 8.35
CA LYS A 215 -10.91 17.94 7.29
C LYS A 215 -9.49 17.41 7.35
N THR A 216 -9.13 16.75 8.44
CA THR A 216 -7.86 16.04 8.56
C THR A 216 -8.04 14.74 9.32
N ILE A 217 -7.25 13.72 8.98
CA ILE A 217 -7.36 12.38 9.54
C ILE A 217 -5.98 11.76 9.77
N ALA A 218 -5.77 11.18 10.95
CA ALA A 218 -4.55 10.48 11.28
C ALA A 218 -4.66 8.97 11.00
N VAL A 219 -3.62 8.41 10.41
CA VAL A 219 -3.56 7.00 9.98
C VAL A 219 -2.37 6.26 10.60
N GLY A 220 -2.48 4.94 10.71
CA GLY A 220 -1.43 4.07 11.26
C GLY A 220 -0.44 3.51 10.23
N GLU A 221 -0.39 4.08 9.02
CA GLU A 221 0.50 3.64 7.94
C GLU A 221 1.98 3.84 8.26
N VAL A 222 2.89 3.31 7.44
CA VAL A 222 4.37 3.34 7.62
C VAL A 222 4.84 2.43 8.77
N ALA A 223 3.98 2.11 9.73
CA ALA A 223 4.32 1.26 10.86
C ALA A 223 4.70 -0.18 10.47
N ASP A 224 4.12 -0.74 9.41
CA ASP A 224 4.44 -2.11 8.97
C ASP A 224 5.86 -2.17 8.35
N GLU A 225 6.22 -1.18 7.55
CA GLU A 225 7.47 -1.07 6.79
C GLU A 225 8.65 -0.67 7.67
N THR A 226 8.40 0.15 8.69
CA THR A 226 9.45 0.67 9.59
C THR A 226 9.63 -0.14 10.87
N HIS A 227 8.60 -0.88 11.30
CA HIS A 227 8.65 -1.68 12.52
C HIS A 227 8.46 -3.18 12.26
N TYR A 228 8.71 -3.64 11.03
CA TYR A 228 8.74 -5.05 10.67
C TYR A 228 7.40 -5.77 10.93
N GLY A 229 6.35 -5.28 10.30
CA GLY A 229 4.96 -5.72 10.47
C GLY A 229 4.51 -6.90 9.62
N TYR A 230 5.30 -7.29 8.62
CA TYR A 230 4.88 -8.32 7.67
C TYR A 230 5.26 -9.73 8.10
N HIS A 231 4.25 -10.59 8.21
CA HIS A 231 4.41 -11.99 8.62
C HIS A 231 5.18 -12.84 7.61
N PHE A 232 5.05 -12.57 6.31
CA PHE A 232 5.72 -13.37 5.27
C PHE A 232 7.25 -13.29 5.39
N LEU A 233 7.81 -12.23 6.00
CA LEU A 233 9.24 -12.10 6.28
C LEU A 233 9.76 -13.20 7.23
N LEU A 234 8.87 -13.80 8.03
CA LEU A 234 9.18 -14.94 8.89
C LEU A 234 9.23 -16.28 8.13
N ASN A 235 8.61 -16.36 6.95
CA ASN A 235 8.66 -17.56 6.11
C ASN A 235 10.00 -17.61 5.36
N ARG A 236 10.86 -18.55 5.77
CA ARG A 236 12.22 -18.70 5.23
C ARG A 236 12.26 -18.96 3.73
N LYS A 237 11.25 -19.66 3.18
CA LYS A 237 11.17 -19.93 1.74
C LYS A 237 10.79 -18.67 0.99
N THR A 238 9.74 -17.98 1.45
CA THR A 238 9.26 -16.75 0.81
C THR A 238 10.32 -15.66 0.84
N SER A 239 10.94 -15.38 1.98
CA SER A 239 11.94 -14.30 2.10
C SER A 239 13.34 -14.65 1.60
N ALA A 240 13.54 -15.79 0.92
CA ALA A 240 14.85 -16.23 0.47
C ALA A 240 15.40 -15.46 -0.74
N SER A 241 14.54 -14.93 -1.60
CA SER A 241 14.87 -14.20 -2.82
C SER A 241 13.71 -13.31 -3.25
N MET A 242 13.95 -12.36 -4.15
CA MET A 242 12.87 -11.52 -4.67
C MET A 242 11.89 -12.32 -5.52
N LYS A 243 12.38 -13.29 -6.29
CA LYS A 243 11.52 -14.19 -7.08
C LYS A 243 10.52 -14.95 -6.19
N ASN A 244 10.99 -15.51 -5.07
CA ASN A 244 10.11 -16.24 -4.14
C ASN A 244 9.06 -15.34 -3.49
N ILE A 245 9.39 -14.08 -3.24
CA ILE A 245 8.43 -13.08 -2.75
C ILE A 245 7.36 -12.83 -3.83
N MET A 246 7.76 -12.58 -5.08
CA MET A 246 6.81 -12.35 -6.17
C MET A 246 5.90 -13.54 -6.41
N ASP A 247 6.47 -14.74 -6.52
CA ASP A 247 5.72 -15.99 -6.74
C ASP A 247 4.72 -16.27 -5.60
N ALA A 248 5.06 -15.89 -4.36
CA ALA A 248 4.18 -16.12 -3.22
C ALA A 248 3.06 -15.09 -3.09
N LEU A 249 3.25 -13.87 -3.58
CA LEU A 249 2.37 -12.73 -3.29
C LEU A 249 1.53 -12.27 -4.47
N PHE A 250 1.92 -12.56 -5.72
CA PHE A 250 1.25 -12.03 -6.91
C PHE A 250 0.92 -13.13 -7.92
N TYR A 251 -0.31 -13.11 -8.44
CA TYR A 251 -0.72 -13.95 -9.57
C TYR A 251 -0.24 -13.34 -10.89
N ASN A 252 0.54 -14.10 -11.67
CA ASN A 252 1.23 -13.61 -12.86
C ASN A 252 1.19 -14.58 -14.06
N SER A 253 0.50 -15.72 -13.95
CA SER A 253 0.62 -16.84 -14.91
C SER A 253 0.00 -16.59 -16.29
N ILE A 254 -0.82 -15.56 -16.43
CA ILE A 254 -1.42 -15.14 -17.71
C ILE A 254 -0.80 -13.87 -18.28
N VAL A 255 0.21 -13.32 -17.60
CA VAL A 255 0.94 -12.15 -18.08
C VAL A 255 1.97 -12.63 -19.09
N HIS A 256 1.88 -12.13 -20.31
CA HIS A 256 2.90 -12.33 -21.33
C HIS A 256 3.07 -11.05 -22.14
N GLY A 257 4.23 -10.87 -22.75
CA GLY A 257 4.40 -9.80 -23.71
C GLY A 257 5.14 -8.60 -23.16
N ALA A 258 5.07 -7.53 -23.93
CA ALA A 258 6.11 -6.52 -24.10
C ALA A 258 7.50 -7.04 -24.57
N GLY A 259 7.57 -8.25 -25.15
CA GLY A 259 8.84 -8.80 -25.68
C GLY A 259 9.78 -9.38 -24.62
N ILE A 260 9.34 -9.51 -23.37
CA ILE A 260 10.11 -10.13 -22.29
C ILE A 260 9.67 -11.58 -22.13
N HIS A 261 10.62 -12.52 -22.26
CA HIS A 261 10.35 -13.96 -22.22
C HIS A 261 9.91 -14.45 -20.82
N ASP A 262 10.52 -13.92 -19.76
CA ASP A 262 10.17 -14.21 -18.36
C ASP A 262 10.06 -12.91 -17.57
N PRO A 263 8.87 -12.27 -17.53
CA PRO A 263 8.67 -11.01 -16.83
C PRO A 263 8.92 -11.11 -15.32
N VAL A 264 8.59 -12.24 -14.70
CA VAL A 264 8.77 -12.43 -13.25
C VAL A 264 10.25 -12.44 -12.91
N GLU A 265 11.05 -13.22 -13.63
CA GLU A 265 12.49 -13.26 -13.46
C GLU A 265 13.13 -11.90 -13.78
N TYR A 266 12.67 -11.23 -14.84
CA TYR A 266 13.14 -9.89 -15.21
C TYR A 266 12.95 -8.88 -14.06
N PHE A 267 11.74 -8.78 -13.50
CA PHE A 267 11.48 -7.84 -12.41
C PHE A 267 12.15 -8.27 -11.12
N ALA A 268 12.22 -9.58 -10.82
CA ALA A 268 12.96 -10.07 -9.65
C ALA A 268 14.42 -9.61 -9.68
N ARG A 269 15.11 -9.80 -10.81
CA ARG A 269 16.49 -9.35 -11.01
C ARG A 269 16.63 -7.83 -10.95
N LYS A 270 15.72 -7.08 -11.59
CA LYS A 270 15.68 -5.60 -11.51
C LYS A 270 15.68 -5.13 -10.05
N TYR A 271 14.83 -5.71 -9.20
CA TYR A 271 14.78 -5.29 -7.80
C TYR A 271 15.95 -5.81 -6.98
N GLU A 272 16.45 -7.02 -7.22
CA GLU A 272 17.67 -7.50 -6.54
C GLU A 272 18.87 -6.60 -6.82
N GLU A 273 19.05 -6.14 -8.07
CA GLU A 273 20.09 -5.15 -8.41
C GLU A 273 19.91 -3.83 -7.63
N LYS A 274 18.67 -3.36 -7.47
CA LYS A 274 18.37 -2.15 -6.67
C LYS A 274 18.59 -2.35 -5.17
N ILE A 275 18.24 -3.52 -4.65
CA ILE A 275 18.46 -3.91 -3.25
C ILE A 275 19.97 -3.95 -2.96
N GLU A 276 20.77 -4.47 -3.89
CA GLU A 276 22.24 -4.46 -3.81
C GLU A 276 22.83 -3.05 -3.85
N GLN A 277 22.31 -2.16 -4.71
CA GLN A 277 22.67 -0.74 -4.72
C GLN A 277 22.34 -0.06 -3.38
N GLY A 278 21.30 -0.52 -2.69
CA GLY A 278 20.92 -0.08 -1.35
C GLY A 278 21.80 -0.60 -0.20
N GLY A 279 22.67 -1.58 -0.49
CA GLY A 279 23.60 -2.18 0.48
C GLY A 279 23.13 -3.51 1.08
N TYR A 280 22.06 -4.12 0.57
CA TYR A 280 21.56 -5.41 1.06
C TYR A 280 21.65 -6.49 0.00
N ARG A 281 21.67 -7.76 0.41
CA ARG A 281 21.69 -8.89 -0.53
C ARG A 281 20.99 -10.12 0.05
N PHE A 282 20.21 -10.79 -0.79
CA PHE A 282 19.63 -12.08 -0.46
C PHE A 282 20.69 -13.20 -0.43
N GLY A 283 20.41 -14.29 0.29
CA GLY A 283 21.21 -15.52 0.32
C GLY A 283 22.38 -15.55 1.31
N ARG A 284 22.71 -14.42 1.98
CA ARG A 284 23.82 -14.39 2.96
C ARG A 284 23.46 -14.97 4.33
N SER A 285 22.33 -14.56 4.87
CA SER A 285 21.82 -15.04 6.16
C SER A 285 20.33 -14.77 6.28
N ARG A 286 19.67 -15.36 7.28
CA ARG A 286 18.26 -15.07 7.55
C ARG A 286 18.02 -13.58 7.84
N ALA A 287 18.90 -12.94 8.60
CA ALA A 287 18.74 -11.52 8.95
C ALA A 287 18.92 -10.61 7.74
N GLU A 288 19.94 -10.88 6.91
CA GLU A 288 20.20 -10.16 5.65
C GLU A 288 19.04 -10.28 4.67
N ASN A 289 18.45 -11.47 4.54
CA ASN A 289 17.26 -11.69 3.71
C ASN A 289 16.07 -10.84 4.18
N MET A 290 15.89 -10.72 5.50
CA MET A 290 14.82 -9.92 6.08
C MET A 290 15.08 -8.42 5.89
N LEU A 291 16.34 -7.97 5.98
CA LEU A 291 16.72 -6.59 5.67
C LEU A 291 16.53 -6.27 4.18
N ALA A 292 16.96 -7.16 3.28
CA ALA A 292 16.79 -7.03 1.83
C ALA A 292 15.31 -6.91 1.44
N ALA A 293 14.47 -7.81 1.97
CA ALA A 293 13.03 -7.73 1.76
C ALA A 293 12.42 -6.47 2.38
N ASN A 294 12.81 -6.08 3.60
CA ASN A 294 12.28 -4.86 4.22
C ASN A 294 12.68 -3.59 3.44
N TYR A 295 13.92 -3.52 2.95
CA TYR A 295 14.39 -2.44 2.07
C TYR A 295 13.52 -2.36 0.82
N PHE A 296 13.22 -3.50 0.18
CA PHE A 296 12.33 -3.54 -0.98
C PHE A 296 10.94 -2.95 -0.66
N TRP A 297 10.34 -3.30 0.49
CA TRP A 297 9.07 -2.71 0.91
C TRP A 297 9.16 -1.19 1.10
N ILE A 298 10.19 -0.71 1.81
CA ILE A 298 10.39 0.72 2.07
C ILE A 298 10.57 1.50 0.76
N LYS A 299 11.32 0.96 -0.22
CA LYS A 299 11.67 1.70 -1.43
C LYS A 299 10.66 1.58 -2.56
N PHE A 300 9.98 0.44 -2.67
CA PHE A 300 9.16 0.14 -3.85
C PHE A 300 7.68 -0.05 -3.54
N ILE A 301 7.30 -0.31 -2.28
CA ILE A 301 5.89 -0.52 -1.91
C ILE A 301 5.36 0.69 -1.13
N LEU A 302 6.10 1.16 -0.13
CA LEU A 302 5.67 2.25 0.74
C LEU A 302 5.31 3.54 -0.01
N PRO A 303 6.10 4.01 -1.01
CA PRO A 303 5.73 5.21 -1.75
C PRO A 303 4.37 5.07 -2.44
N ARG A 304 4.05 3.86 -2.93
CA ARG A 304 2.77 3.58 -3.56
C ARG A 304 1.61 3.60 -2.57
N LEU A 305 1.79 3.04 -1.38
CA LEU A 305 0.77 3.05 -0.32
C LEU A 305 0.45 4.48 0.11
N LEU A 306 1.48 5.29 0.37
CA LEU A 306 1.33 6.70 0.74
C LEU A 306 0.65 7.51 -0.37
N HIS A 307 1.05 7.32 -1.62
CA HIS A 307 0.45 7.99 -2.78
C HIS A 307 -1.03 7.63 -2.94
N ASN A 308 -1.38 6.35 -2.87
CA ASN A 308 -2.76 5.89 -2.98
C ASN A 308 -3.63 6.53 -1.89
N ASN A 309 -3.13 6.58 -0.64
CA ASN A 309 -3.87 7.19 0.45
C ASN A 309 -4.11 8.68 0.26
N ASP A 310 -3.07 9.42 -0.14
CA ASP A 310 -3.18 10.85 -0.39
C ASP A 310 -4.20 11.14 -1.50
N LEU A 311 -4.14 10.44 -2.64
CA LEU A 311 -5.09 10.66 -3.74
C LEU A 311 -6.53 10.30 -3.35
N HIS A 312 -6.75 9.17 -2.68
CA HIS A 312 -8.09 8.76 -2.29
C HIS A 312 -8.70 9.68 -1.23
N SER A 313 -7.90 10.23 -0.31
CA SER A 313 -8.39 11.17 0.70
C SER A 313 -8.58 12.57 0.13
N MET A 314 -7.64 13.05 -0.68
CA MET A 314 -7.69 14.39 -1.28
C MET A 314 -8.78 14.53 -2.34
N HIS A 315 -9.23 13.43 -2.94
CA HIS A 315 -10.46 13.42 -3.75
C HIS A 315 -11.67 13.98 -2.98
N PHE A 316 -11.70 13.82 -1.65
CA PHE A 316 -12.73 14.35 -0.76
C PHE A 316 -12.26 15.56 0.07
N SER A 317 -11.14 16.19 -0.32
CA SER A 317 -10.53 17.30 0.43
C SER A 317 -10.25 16.96 1.91
N LEU A 318 -9.78 15.73 2.15
CA LEU A 318 -9.43 15.23 3.48
C LEU A 318 -7.93 15.03 3.57
N GLU A 319 -7.27 15.84 4.40
CA GLU A 319 -5.81 15.78 4.58
C GLU A 319 -5.40 14.61 5.49
N VAL A 320 -4.58 13.69 4.98
CA VAL A 320 -4.05 12.57 5.76
C VAL A 320 -2.80 12.98 6.53
N ARG A 321 -2.71 12.57 7.80
CA ARG A 321 -1.55 12.72 8.68
C ARG A 321 -0.99 11.34 8.99
N VAL A 322 0.32 11.16 8.82
CA VAL A 322 0.99 9.86 8.99
C VAL A 322 2.03 9.94 10.12
N PRO A 323 1.64 9.86 11.40
CA PRO A 323 2.57 10.00 12.52
C PRO A 323 3.79 9.07 12.48
N PHE A 324 3.65 7.85 11.96
CA PHE A 324 4.78 6.92 11.84
C PHE A 324 5.81 7.33 10.78
N ALA A 325 5.50 8.29 9.91
CA ALA A 325 6.44 8.89 8.96
C ALA A 325 7.28 10.03 9.56
N ASP A 326 7.09 10.34 10.84
CA ASP A 326 7.85 11.37 11.53
C ASP A 326 9.36 11.08 11.52
N THR A 327 10.17 12.07 11.17
CA THR A 327 11.60 11.89 10.92
C THR A 327 12.39 11.43 12.15
N GLU A 328 12.00 11.84 13.37
CA GLU A 328 12.68 11.40 14.60
C GLU A 328 12.33 9.95 14.91
N LEU A 329 11.05 9.59 14.75
CA LEU A 329 10.59 8.22 14.93
C LEU A 329 11.20 7.28 13.87
N LEU A 330 11.29 7.72 12.61
CA LEU A 330 11.97 6.99 11.53
C LEU A 330 13.45 6.78 11.87
N GLY A 331 14.16 7.82 12.33
CA GLY A 331 15.57 7.71 12.72
C GLY A 331 15.82 6.71 13.85
N ALA A 332 14.87 6.55 14.77
CA ALA A 332 14.94 5.53 15.81
C ALA A 332 14.53 4.14 15.32
N ALA A 333 13.47 4.04 14.51
CA ALA A 333 13.04 2.77 13.91
C ALA A 333 14.14 2.16 13.03
N ALA A 334 14.92 2.99 12.32
CA ALA A 334 16.07 2.58 11.52
C ALA A 334 17.18 1.85 12.30
N GLN A 335 17.23 2.03 13.61
CA GLN A 335 18.21 1.38 14.49
C GLN A 335 17.74 0.02 15.01
N VAL A 336 16.47 -0.34 14.77
CA VAL A 336 15.91 -1.61 15.25
C VAL A 336 16.30 -2.74 14.29
N HIS A 337 17.17 -3.63 14.75
CA HIS A 337 17.58 -4.80 13.96
C HIS A 337 16.47 -5.88 13.89
N PRO A 338 16.32 -6.62 12.77
CA PRO A 338 15.27 -7.64 12.63
C PRO A 338 15.28 -8.71 13.72
N SER A 339 16.46 -9.05 14.28
CA SER A 339 16.56 -10.02 15.40
C SER A 339 15.82 -9.57 16.67
N ILE A 340 15.60 -8.26 16.81
CA ILE A 340 14.87 -7.65 17.94
C ILE A 340 13.40 -7.46 17.59
N ALA A 341 13.13 -7.00 16.36
CA ALA A 341 11.80 -6.68 15.85
C ALA A 341 10.92 -7.91 15.59
N PHE A 342 11.54 -9.06 15.33
CA PHE A 342 10.88 -10.34 15.17
C PHE A 342 11.20 -11.30 16.32
N ARG A 343 10.51 -12.44 16.36
CA ARG A 343 10.84 -13.56 17.25
C ARG A 343 10.73 -14.91 16.53
N ASP A 344 11.78 -15.73 16.63
CA ASP A 344 11.74 -17.18 16.40
C ASP A 344 11.47 -17.88 17.75
N GLU A 345 10.69 -18.96 17.75
CA GLU A 345 9.84 -19.38 18.89
C GLU A 345 10.51 -20.10 20.07
N GLY A 346 9.77 -20.05 21.20
CA GLY A 346 9.63 -21.04 22.27
C GLY A 346 8.22 -20.91 22.91
N ALA A 347 7.67 -21.98 23.50
CA ALA A 347 6.23 -22.19 23.82
C ALA A 347 5.54 -21.22 24.82
N ALA A 348 6.25 -20.25 25.40
CA ALA A 348 5.76 -19.44 26.52
C ALA A 348 5.14 -18.08 26.13
N PHE A 349 4.99 -17.75 24.85
CA PHE A 349 4.51 -16.42 24.43
C PHE A 349 3.11 -16.44 23.81
N ARG A 350 2.17 -15.71 24.41
CA ARG A 350 0.82 -15.45 23.89
C ARG A 350 0.77 -14.08 23.17
N GLY A 351 1.45 -13.93 22.03
CA GLY A 351 1.41 -12.68 21.27
C GLY A 351 1.93 -12.77 19.84
N ASN A 352 1.75 -11.70 19.08
CA ASN A 352 2.17 -11.60 17.68
C ASN A 352 3.72 -11.58 17.51
N ARG A 353 4.23 -12.25 16.45
CA ARG A 353 5.66 -12.42 16.12
C ARG A 353 6.30 -11.26 15.35
N VAL A 354 5.50 -10.28 14.93
CA VAL A 354 5.92 -9.08 14.20
C VAL A 354 5.78 -7.83 15.08
N LYS A 355 6.51 -6.77 14.76
CA LYS A 355 6.53 -5.51 15.54
C LYS A 355 6.87 -5.70 17.02
N ARG A 356 7.71 -6.67 17.37
CA ARG A 356 7.99 -7.03 18.76
C ARG A 356 8.50 -5.85 19.57
N TRP A 357 9.42 -5.07 19.01
CA TRP A 357 10.00 -3.93 19.71
C TRP A 357 8.98 -2.80 19.93
N LEU A 358 8.21 -2.44 18.89
CA LEU A 358 7.11 -1.48 19.03
C LEU A 358 6.09 -1.93 20.08
N ARG A 359 5.70 -3.21 20.10
CA ARG A 359 4.82 -3.79 21.12
C ARG A 359 5.42 -3.66 22.51
N HIS A 360 6.72 -3.89 22.67
CA HIS A 360 7.41 -3.76 23.94
C HIS A 360 7.38 -2.32 24.45
N CYS A 361 7.84 -1.36 23.65
CA CYS A 361 7.87 0.07 24.01
C CYS A 361 6.48 0.63 24.36
N THR A 362 5.43 0.13 23.70
CA THR A 362 4.06 0.65 23.86
C THR A 362 3.22 -0.07 24.93
N LYS A 363 3.86 -0.88 25.79
CA LYS A 363 3.17 -1.55 26.90
C LYS A 363 2.44 -0.55 27.80
N GLY A 364 1.19 -0.86 28.13
CA GLY A 364 0.33 0.00 28.97
C GLY A 364 -0.37 1.14 28.24
N LEU A 365 -0.13 1.36 26.95
CA LEU A 365 -0.86 2.37 26.17
C LEU A 365 -2.22 1.87 25.67
N LEU A 366 -2.33 0.58 25.36
CA LEU A 366 -3.53 -0.08 24.84
C LEU A 366 -3.91 -1.29 25.71
N PRO A 367 -5.18 -1.74 25.64
CA PRO A 367 -5.55 -3.06 26.12
C PRO A 367 -4.65 -4.14 25.50
N GLU A 368 -4.20 -5.09 26.33
CA GLU A 368 -3.23 -6.13 25.92
C GLU A 368 -3.75 -6.99 24.78
N GLU A 369 -5.06 -7.25 24.73
CA GLU A 369 -5.75 -7.97 23.65
C GLU A 369 -5.63 -7.28 22.27
N ILE A 370 -5.43 -5.96 22.24
CA ILE A 370 -5.21 -5.19 21.01
C ILE A 370 -3.71 -5.07 20.74
N ARG A 371 -2.94 -4.71 21.77
CA ARG A 371 -1.48 -4.55 21.67
C ARG A 371 -0.77 -5.84 21.27
N LEU A 372 -1.31 -7.02 21.61
CA LEU A 372 -0.71 -8.31 21.29
C LEU A 372 -1.44 -9.06 20.17
N ARG A 373 -2.50 -8.47 19.58
CA ARG A 373 -3.27 -9.08 18.50
C ARG A 373 -2.36 -9.43 17.31
N LYS A 374 -2.61 -10.60 16.72
CA LYS A 374 -2.05 -10.99 15.41
C LYS A 374 -2.45 -9.94 14.36
N LYS A 375 -1.51 -9.55 13.51
CA LYS A 375 -1.74 -8.54 12.46
C LYS A 375 -2.74 -9.11 11.48
N SER A 376 -3.71 -8.30 11.10
CA SER A 376 -4.58 -8.52 9.96
C SER A 376 -4.48 -7.29 9.05
N PRO A 377 -4.43 -7.43 7.72
CA PRO A 377 -4.67 -6.36 6.75
C PRO A 377 -6.13 -5.92 6.81
N THR A 378 -6.41 -4.82 6.12
CA THR A 378 -7.76 -4.30 5.93
C THR A 378 -8.62 -5.39 5.28
N PRO A 379 -9.83 -5.64 5.80
CA PRO A 379 -10.64 -6.74 5.30
C PRO A 379 -11.31 -6.35 3.97
N PHE A 380 -11.66 -7.34 3.12
CA PHE A 380 -12.46 -7.12 1.90
C PHE A 380 -13.50 -8.25 1.69
N PRO A 381 -14.73 -7.97 1.18
CA PRO A 381 -15.77 -8.98 1.02
C PRO A 381 -15.42 -10.02 -0.07
N ARG A 382 -15.68 -11.31 0.16
CA ARG A 382 -15.34 -12.38 -0.80
C ARG A 382 -16.29 -12.53 -1.98
N TYR A 383 -17.55 -12.11 -1.85
CA TYR A 383 -18.58 -12.25 -2.91
C TYR A 383 -18.29 -11.40 -4.16
N VAL A 384 -17.40 -10.42 -4.03
CA VAL A 384 -17.00 -9.48 -5.09
C VAL A 384 -16.41 -10.18 -6.31
N SER A 385 -15.82 -11.36 -6.14
CA SER A 385 -15.30 -12.17 -7.25
C SER A 385 -16.38 -12.43 -8.31
N GLY A 386 -17.63 -12.69 -7.90
CA GLY A 386 -18.76 -12.84 -8.82
C GLY A 386 -19.10 -11.55 -9.58
N ILE A 387 -18.97 -10.39 -8.93
CA ILE A 387 -19.19 -9.08 -9.55
C ILE A 387 -18.10 -8.79 -10.58
N TYR A 388 -16.84 -9.00 -10.21
CA TYR A 388 -15.68 -8.71 -11.07
C TYR A 388 -15.63 -9.62 -12.29
N LYS A 389 -15.90 -10.92 -12.12
CA LYS A 389 -16.00 -11.84 -13.26
C LYS A 389 -17.09 -11.41 -14.26
N ARG A 390 -18.24 -10.94 -13.79
CA ARG A 390 -19.31 -10.43 -14.67
C ARG A 390 -18.88 -9.15 -15.39
N GLU A 391 -18.25 -8.23 -14.67
CA GLU A 391 -17.76 -6.98 -15.26
C GLU A 391 -16.70 -7.23 -16.32
N LEU A 392 -15.65 -7.99 -16.00
CA LEU A 392 -14.58 -8.27 -16.95
C LEU A 392 -15.09 -9.02 -18.18
N LYS A 393 -16.02 -9.98 -18.02
CA LYS A 393 -16.70 -10.60 -19.18
C LYS A 393 -17.47 -9.60 -20.02
N ALA A 394 -18.14 -8.63 -19.40
CA ALA A 394 -18.86 -7.60 -20.13
C ALA A 394 -17.90 -6.68 -20.90
N ILE A 395 -16.75 -6.32 -20.31
CA ILE A 395 -15.68 -5.55 -20.96
C ILE A 395 -15.14 -6.34 -22.17
N LEU A 396 -14.69 -7.58 -21.96
CA LEU A 396 -14.10 -8.41 -23.02
C LEU A 396 -15.07 -8.69 -24.18
N ARG A 397 -16.37 -8.81 -23.91
CA ARG A 397 -17.40 -9.02 -24.95
C ARG A 397 -17.70 -7.78 -25.80
N ARG A 398 -17.44 -6.57 -25.30
CA ARG A 398 -17.70 -5.33 -26.05
C ARG A 398 -16.74 -5.16 -27.23
N GLY A 399 -15.55 -5.75 -27.16
CA GLY A 399 -14.49 -5.58 -28.16
C GLY A 399 -13.83 -4.18 -28.09
N GLY A 400 -12.71 -3.98 -28.80
CA GLY A 400 -11.96 -2.72 -28.79
C GLY A 400 -10.98 -2.57 -27.63
N GLU A 401 -10.65 -3.68 -26.95
CA GLU A 401 -9.75 -3.72 -25.80
C GLU A 401 -8.48 -4.53 -26.13
N GLU A 402 -8.00 -4.40 -27.38
CA GLU A 402 -6.82 -5.11 -27.91
C GLU A 402 -5.55 -4.76 -27.12
N PHE A 403 -5.55 -3.66 -26.36
CA PHE A 403 -4.45 -3.32 -25.46
C PHE A 403 -4.17 -4.38 -24.40
N TYR A 404 -5.13 -5.25 -24.06
CA TYR A 404 -4.85 -6.37 -23.18
C TYR A 404 -3.87 -7.36 -23.82
N GLU A 405 -3.92 -7.55 -25.15
CA GLU A 405 -3.06 -8.50 -25.87
C GLU A 405 -1.57 -8.11 -25.82
N GLU A 406 -1.27 -6.84 -25.53
CA GLU A 406 0.11 -6.38 -25.33
C GLU A 406 0.75 -6.95 -24.06
N PHE A 407 -0.06 -7.29 -23.05
CA PHE A 407 0.38 -7.63 -21.70
C PHE A 407 -0.14 -8.97 -21.18
N LEU A 408 -1.25 -9.50 -21.73
CA LEU A 408 -2.00 -10.62 -21.16
C LEU A 408 -2.44 -11.64 -22.22
N ASP A 409 -2.55 -12.90 -21.80
CA ASP A 409 -3.23 -13.97 -22.54
C ASP A 409 -4.74 -13.77 -22.45
N VAL A 410 -5.31 -13.05 -23.41
CA VAL A 410 -6.76 -12.74 -23.42
C VAL A 410 -7.64 -14.00 -23.41
N PRO A 411 -7.34 -15.08 -24.18
CA PRO A 411 -8.05 -16.34 -24.06
C PRO A 411 -8.03 -16.93 -22.63
N ARG A 412 -6.87 -16.98 -21.97
CA ARG A 412 -6.79 -17.46 -20.57
C ARG A 412 -7.46 -16.51 -19.58
N LEU A 413 -7.36 -15.20 -19.79
CA LEU A 413 -8.07 -14.20 -18.99
C LEU A 413 -9.59 -14.39 -19.07
N THR A 414 -10.09 -14.70 -20.27
CA THR A 414 -11.50 -15.00 -20.49
C THR A 414 -11.90 -16.28 -19.75
N ALA A 415 -11.11 -17.35 -19.86
CA ALA A 415 -11.35 -18.61 -19.16
C ALA A 415 -11.33 -18.46 -17.63
N LEU A 416 -10.41 -17.64 -17.10
CA LEU A 416 -10.32 -17.33 -15.66
C LEU A 416 -11.63 -16.76 -15.12
N CYS A 417 -12.39 -16.02 -15.93
CA CYS A 417 -13.68 -15.47 -15.53
C CYS A 417 -14.79 -16.54 -15.36
N ASP A 418 -14.56 -17.79 -15.73
CA ASP A 418 -15.44 -18.94 -15.50
C ASP A 418 -15.02 -19.80 -14.31
N GLU A 419 -13.84 -19.56 -13.74
CA GLU A 419 -13.28 -20.35 -12.65
C GLU A 419 -13.74 -19.90 -11.25
N THR A 420 -13.48 -20.73 -10.25
CA THR A 420 -13.53 -20.32 -8.84
C THR A 420 -12.18 -19.70 -8.49
N LEU A 421 -12.21 -18.44 -8.07
CA LEU A 421 -11.00 -17.65 -7.87
C LEU A 421 -10.52 -17.73 -6.42
N ASP A 422 -9.20 -17.81 -6.25
CA ASP A 422 -8.56 -17.46 -4.99
C ASP A 422 -8.42 -15.93 -4.81
N GLU A 423 -7.80 -15.52 -3.70
CA GLU A 423 -7.59 -14.10 -3.35
C GLU A 423 -6.72 -13.38 -4.40
N ASN A 424 -5.63 -14.01 -4.85
CA ASN A 424 -4.68 -13.40 -5.79
C ASN A 424 -5.26 -13.29 -7.21
N GLN A 425 -6.04 -14.29 -7.63
CA GLN A 425 -6.77 -14.28 -8.90
C GLN A 425 -7.91 -13.26 -8.89
N THR A 426 -8.64 -13.12 -7.78
CA THR A 426 -9.68 -12.09 -7.65
C THR A 426 -9.09 -10.69 -7.77
N ALA A 427 -7.98 -10.46 -7.05
CA ALA A 427 -7.20 -9.23 -7.16
C ALA A 427 -6.69 -8.98 -8.59
N PHE A 428 -6.29 -10.02 -9.32
CA PHE A 428 -5.86 -9.90 -10.71
C PHE A 428 -7.00 -9.43 -11.63
N ILE A 429 -8.20 -10.00 -11.48
CA ILE A 429 -9.37 -9.52 -12.25
C ILE A 429 -9.71 -8.08 -11.89
N PHE A 430 -9.65 -7.72 -10.60
CA PHE A 430 -9.81 -6.32 -10.17
C PHE A 430 -8.84 -5.40 -10.92
N ARG A 431 -7.56 -5.77 -11.00
CA ARG A 431 -6.54 -5.00 -11.73
C ARG A 431 -6.82 -4.87 -13.23
N CYS A 432 -7.33 -5.93 -13.86
CA CYS A 432 -7.72 -5.86 -15.27
C CYS A 432 -8.84 -4.82 -15.48
N ILE A 433 -9.86 -4.82 -14.62
CA ILE A 433 -10.96 -3.84 -14.68
C ILE A 433 -10.45 -2.42 -14.40
N ALA A 434 -9.60 -2.26 -13.39
CA ALA A 434 -9.00 -0.97 -13.04
C ALA A 434 -8.15 -0.41 -14.19
N PHE A 435 -7.37 -1.26 -14.86
CA PHE A 435 -6.58 -0.89 -16.03
C PHE A 435 -7.46 -0.45 -17.20
N TYR A 436 -8.56 -1.16 -17.47
CA TYR A 436 -9.54 -0.75 -18.48
C TYR A 436 -10.07 0.67 -18.19
N TYR A 437 -10.53 0.93 -16.96
CA TYR A 437 -11.04 2.25 -16.60
C TYR A 437 -9.94 3.33 -16.70
N TRP A 438 -8.70 3.02 -16.34
CA TRP A 438 -7.57 3.93 -16.47
C TRP A 438 -7.26 4.29 -17.94
N VAL A 439 -7.17 3.30 -18.84
CA VAL A 439 -6.96 3.51 -20.28
C VAL A 439 -8.04 4.44 -20.86
N ARG A 440 -9.31 4.16 -20.53
CA ARG A 440 -10.46 4.95 -20.99
C ARG A 440 -10.45 6.36 -20.43
N ARG A 441 -10.17 6.50 -19.13
CA ARG A 441 -10.17 7.78 -18.41
C ARG A 441 -9.08 8.73 -18.90
N HIS A 442 -7.91 8.20 -19.21
CA HIS A 442 -6.76 8.97 -19.70
C HIS A 442 -6.67 9.02 -21.22
N ARG A 443 -7.61 8.37 -21.94
CA ARG A 443 -7.66 8.30 -23.41
C ARG A 443 -6.32 7.83 -23.98
N ILE A 444 -5.77 6.77 -23.39
CA ILE A 444 -4.49 6.20 -23.81
C ILE A 444 -4.64 5.66 -25.23
N THR A 445 -3.81 6.15 -26.14
CA THR A 445 -3.87 5.77 -27.57
C THR A 445 -2.89 4.67 -27.95
N GLY A 446 -2.05 4.23 -27.01
CA GLY A 446 -1.04 3.19 -27.21
C GLY A 446 -0.01 3.16 -26.08
N PHE A 447 0.93 2.23 -26.16
CA PHE A 447 1.99 2.02 -25.18
C PHE A 447 3.37 2.13 -25.84
N ALA A 448 4.27 2.88 -25.21
CA ALA A 448 5.62 3.14 -25.71
C ALA A 448 6.70 2.59 -24.78
#